data_AF-A0A1G1E928-F1
#
_entry.id   AF-A0A1G1E928-F1
#
_cell.length_a   1.000
_cell.length_b   1.000
_cell.length_c   1.000
_cell.angle_alpha   90.00
_cell.angle_beta   90.00
_cell.angle_gamma   90.00
#
_symmetry.space_group_name_H-M   'P 1'
#
loop_
_entity.id
_entity.type
_entity.pdbx_description
1 polymer ?
#
loop_
_entity_poly.entity_id
_entity_poly.type
_entity_poly.pdbx_seq_one_letter_code
_entity_poly.pdbx_strand_id
1 'polypeptide(L)'
;MGKRFSIIKASVQRPDSPNSSNNPIFQNNDEIEIRVTPGEDSYINIFSIDQYGNVIRLYPNAYIKPEIVLSGKEFVFPDDDLRDRGLKLMVTTPKGLSKGIESILIIATKEAGHFLSDTTIQNPTITDLMRELSELEQSTWAEKIVGYEVRK
;
A
#
# COMPACT_ATOMS: atom_id res chain seq x y z
N MET A 1 26.75 13.06 -4.39
CA MET A 1 25.77 12.46 -3.47
C MET A 1 24.56 12.10 -4.31
N GLY A 2 24.37 10.81 -4.63
CA GLY A 2 23.25 10.37 -5.48
C GLY A 2 21.91 10.67 -4.79
N LYS A 3 20.89 11.01 -5.58
CA LYS A 3 19.53 11.21 -5.08
C LYS A 3 19.05 9.90 -4.44
N ARG A 4 18.55 9.96 -3.20
CA ARG A 4 17.98 8.80 -2.52
C ARG A 4 16.58 8.57 -3.06
N PHE A 5 16.21 7.31 -3.30
CA PHE A 5 14.82 6.95 -3.64
C PHE A 5 13.85 7.59 -2.64
N SER A 6 12.68 8.00 -3.13
CA SER A 6 11.70 8.74 -2.34
C SER A 6 10.27 8.54 -2.84
N ILE A 7 9.32 8.76 -1.94
CA ILE A 7 7.88 8.87 -2.27
C ILE A 7 7.48 10.32 -1.95
N ILE A 8 7.11 11.08 -2.98
CA ILE A 8 6.73 12.50 -2.89
C ILE A 8 5.42 12.62 -2.10
N LYS A 9 4.42 11.82 -2.48
CA LYS A 9 3.08 11.85 -1.90
C LYS A 9 2.53 10.43 -1.80
N ALA A 10 1.82 10.17 -0.71
CA ALA A 10 0.98 8.99 -0.56
C ALA A 10 -0.29 9.38 0.20
N SER A 11 -1.43 8.80 -0.18
CA SER A 11 -2.68 8.99 0.53
C SER A 11 -3.61 7.79 0.37
N VAL A 12 -4.47 7.61 1.35
CA VAL A 12 -5.61 6.69 1.30
C VAL A 12 -6.88 7.54 1.42
N GLN A 13 -7.81 7.37 0.50
CA GLN A 13 -9.02 8.19 0.44
C GLN A 13 -10.19 7.42 -0.17
N ARG A 14 -11.41 7.95 -0.06
CA ARG A 14 -12.55 7.43 -0.82
C ARG A 14 -12.39 7.87 -2.29
N PRO A 15 -12.74 7.03 -3.28
CA PRO A 15 -12.57 7.38 -4.69
C PRO A 15 -13.32 8.63 -5.14
N ASP A 16 -14.45 8.94 -4.50
CA ASP A 16 -15.29 10.12 -4.78
C ASP A 16 -14.89 11.36 -3.95
N SER A 17 -13.86 11.25 -3.11
CA SER A 17 -13.40 12.36 -2.27
C SER A 17 -12.25 13.11 -2.95
N PRO A 18 -12.38 14.42 -3.22
CA PRO A 18 -11.30 15.22 -3.79
C PRO A 18 -10.14 15.49 -2.80
N ASN A 19 -10.34 15.18 -1.52
CA ASN A 19 -9.40 15.50 -0.46
C ASN A 19 -8.92 14.24 0.29
N SER A 20 -7.61 14.17 0.51
CA SER A 20 -6.95 13.23 1.42
C SER A 20 -6.72 13.87 2.79
N SER A 21 -6.90 13.10 3.87
CA SER A 21 -6.52 13.50 5.25
C SER A 21 -5.24 12.77 5.67
N ASN A 22 -4.46 13.37 6.57
CA ASN A 22 -3.29 12.71 7.17
C ASN A 22 -3.67 11.50 8.05
N ASN A 23 -4.88 11.52 8.63
CA ASN A 23 -5.45 10.44 9.43
C ASN A 23 -6.91 10.24 9.00
N PRO A 24 -7.16 9.59 7.85
CA PRO A 24 -8.52 9.42 7.37
C PRO A 24 -9.29 8.47 8.28
N ILE A 25 -10.58 8.78 8.45
CA ILE A 25 -11.53 7.96 9.18
C ILE A 25 -12.57 7.46 8.18
N PHE A 26 -12.71 6.15 8.14
CA PHE A 26 -13.64 5.44 7.29
C PHE A 26 -14.73 4.76 8.12
N GLN A 27 -15.88 4.56 7.49
CA GLN A 27 -16.96 3.72 7.99
C GLN A 27 -16.77 2.30 7.48
N ASN A 28 -17.38 1.35 8.18
CA ASN A 28 -17.35 -0.05 7.80
C ASN A 28 -17.99 -0.23 6.41
N ASN A 29 -17.28 -0.92 5.52
CA ASN A 29 -17.61 -1.06 4.10
C ASN A 29 -17.47 0.22 3.27
N ASP A 30 -16.70 1.21 3.71
CA ASP A 30 -16.25 2.24 2.79
C ASP A 30 -15.31 1.65 1.75
N GLU A 31 -15.46 2.10 0.51
CA GLU A 31 -14.51 1.85 -0.56
C GLU A 31 -13.35 2.85 -0.47
N ILE A 32 -12.11 2.36 -0.61
CA ILE A 32 -10.92 3.19 -0.60
C ILE A 32 -10.07 2.98 -1.85
N GLU A 33 -9.29 4.00 -2.18
CA GLU A 33 -8.19 3.97 -3.13
C GLU A 33 -6.91 4.47 -2.46
N ILE A 34 -5.78 4.03 -3.00
CA ILE A 34 -4.45 4.42 -2.60
C ILE A 34 -3.81 5.20 -3.74
N ARG A 35 -3.32 6.40 -3.44
CA ARG A 35 -2.60 7.24 -4.41
C ARG A 35 -1.15 7.37 -4.00
N VAL A 36 -0.24 7.22 -4.95
CA VAL A 36 1.20 7.27 -4.74
C VAL A 36 1.85 8.11 -5.82
N THR A 37 2.77 8.99 -5.46
CA THR A 37 3.63 9.70 -6.40
C THR A 37 5.08 9.44 -6.04
N PRO A 38 5.84 8.64 -6.83
CA PRO A 38 7.24 8.38 -6.54
C PRO A 38 8.12 9.56 -6.96
N GLY A 39 9.27 9.72 -6.29
CA GLY A 39 10.27 10.74 -6.63
C GLY A 39 11.22 10.33 -7.75
N GLU A 40 11.23 9.04 -8.08
CA GLU A 40 12.08 8.38 -9.06
C GLU A 40 11.23 7.37 -9.84
N ASP A 41 11.65 6.97 -11.04
CA ASP A 41 11.00 5.87 -11.75
C ASP A 41 11.09 4.60 -10.89
N SER A 42 9.93 4.07 -10.51
CA SER A 42 9.84 3.07 -9.45
C SER A 42 8.80 2.01 -9.75
N TYR A 43 9.05 0.78 -9.30
CA TYR A 43 8.00 -0.19 -9.08
C TYR A 43 7.34 0.10 -7.72
N ILE A 44 6.01 0.18 -7.72
CA ILE A 44 5.23 0.40 -6.51
C ILE A 44 4.81 -0.94 -5.92
N ASN A 45 4.95 -1.08 -4.61
CA ASN A 45 4.47 -2.23 -3.86
C ASN A 45 3.60 -1.70 -2.72
N ILE A 46 2.42 -2.28 -2.53
CA ILE A 46 1.42 -1.81 -1.57
C ILE A 46 0.98 -2.97 -0.69
N PHE A 47 1.01 -2.73 0.61
CA PHE A 47 0.66 -3.70 1.64
C PHE A 47 -0.35 -3.09 2.61
N SER A 48 -1.35 -3.86 2.99
CA SER A 48 -2.17 -3.56 4.18
C SER A 48 -1.52 -4.18 5.40
N ILE A 49 -1.52 -3.43 6.51
CA ILE A 49 -1.05 -3.85 7.82
C ILE A 49 -2.20 -3.67 8.80
N ASP A 50 -2.62 -4.76 9.45
CA ASP A 50 -3.64 -4.70 10.48
C ASP A 50 -3.08 -4.24 11.84
N GLN A 51 -3.96 -3.99 12.81
CA GLN A 51 -3.58 -3.59 14.17
C GLN A 51 -2.75 -4.64 14.95
N TYR A 52 -2.60 -5.85 14.42
CA TYR A 52 -1.80 -6.93 15.00
C TYR A 52 -0.47 -7.12 14.26
N GLY A 53 -0.20 -6.33 13.21
CA GLY A 53 1.02 -6.40 12.41
C GLY A 53 1.00 -7.47 11.33
N ASN A 54 -0.15 -8.09 11.04
CA ASN A 54 -0.29 -9.00 9.90
C ASN A 54 -0.30 -8.18 8.61
N VAL A 55 0.33 -8.73 7.58
CA VAL A 55 0.52 -8.06 6.29
C VAL A 55 -0.24 -8.78 5.20
N ILE A 56 -0.94 -8.01 4.37
CA ILE A 56 -1.53 -8.48 3.12
C ILE A 56 -0.92 -7.70 1.96
N ARG A 57 -0.30 -8.40 1.00
CA ARG A 57 0.19 -7.79 -0.25
C ARG A 57 -0.99 -7.46 -1.16
N LEU A 58 -1.25 -6.17 -1.37
CA LEU A 58 -2.32 -5.66 -2.22
C LEU A 58 -1.86 -5.51 -3.67
N TYR A 59 -0.67 -4.96 -3.89
CA TYR A 59 -0.09 -4.73 -5.22
C TYR A 59 1.45 -4.89 -5.17
N PRO A 60 2.09 -5.47 -6.20
CA PRO A 60 1.47 -6.35 -7.20
C PRO A 60 0.87 -7.60 -6.54
N ASN A 61 -0.02 -8.29 -7.25
CA ASN A 61 -0.63 -9.52 -6.76
C ASN A 61 -0.76 -10.55 -7.89
N ALA A 62 -1.35 -11.72 -7.60
CA ALA A 62 -1.45 -12.83 -8.57
C ALA A 62 -2.18 -12.46 -9.88
N TYR A 63 -2.99 -11.40 -9.86
CA TYR A 63 -3.82 -10.98 -10.98
C TYR A 63 -3.29 -9.70 -11.67
N ILE A 64 -2.45 -8.93 -10.99
CA ILE A 64 -1.96 -7.63 -11.45
C ILE A 64 -0.45 -7.61 -11.38
N LYS A 65 0.17 -7.57 -12.55
CA LYS A 65 1.62 -7.47 -12.70
C LYS A 65 2.07 -6.04 -12.39
N PRO A 66 3.27 -5.86 -11.80
CA PRO A 66 3.80 -4.53 -11.55
C PRO A 66 4.32 -3.90 -12.84
N GLU A 67 4.14 -2.60 -12.99
CA GLU A 67 4.74 -1.77 -14.03
C GLU A 67 5.55 -0.62 -13.40
N ILE A 68 6.44 -0.01 -14.20
CA ILE A 68 7.21 1.15 -13.77
C ILE A 68 6.28 2.37 -13.73
N VAL A 69 6.20 3.01 -12.56
CA VAL A 69 5.58 4.32 -12.38
C VAL A 69 6.67 5.38 -12.53
N LEU A 70 6.49 6.29 -13.49
CA LEU A 70 7.45 7.36 -13.74
C LEU A 70 7.48 8.37 -12.59
N SER A 71 8.65 8.95 -12.34
CA SER A 71 8.86 10.01 -11.36
C SER A 71 7.83 11.14 -11.52
N GLY A 72 7.21 11.55 -10.42
CA GLY A 72 6.22 12.63 -10.38
C GLY A 72 4.86 12.28 -10.98
N LYS A 73 4.66 11.08 -11.53
CA LYS A 73 3.35 10.61 -11.98
C LYS A 73 2.57 10.00 -10.81
N GLU A 74 1.29 10.33 -10.71
CA GLU A 74 0.42 9.71 -9.74
C GLU A 74 0.00 8.32 -10.22
N PHE A 75 0.22 7.34 -9.37
CA PHE A 75 -0.29 5.97 -9.48
C PHE A 75 -1.47 5.83 -8.53
N VAL A 76 -2.58 5.25 -9.02
CA VAL A 76 -3.81 5.03 -8.26
C VAL A 76 -4.09 3.54 -8.22
N PHE A 77 -4.42 3.02 -7.03
CA PHE A 77 -4.75 1.60 -6.85
C PHE A 77 -5.90 1.39 -5.86
N PRO A 78 -6.94 0.63 -6.24
CA PRO A 78 -7.29 0.27 -7.61
C PRO A 78 -7.66 1.55 -8.40
N ASP A 79 -7.31 1.61 -9.69
CA ASP A 79 -7.77 2.67 -10.59
C ASP A 79 -9.22 2.43 -11.05
N ASP A 80 -9.81 3.38 -11.78
CA ASP A 80 -11.20 3.28 -12.21
C ASP A 80 -11.46 2.05 -13.10
N ASP A 81 -10.53 1.68 -13.99
CA ASP A 81 -10.64 0.50 -14.84
C ASP A 81 -10.68 -0.80 -14.01
N LEU A 82 -9.83 -0.93 -12.98
CA LEU A 82 -9.84 -2.06 -12.06
C LEU A 82 -11.12 -2.09 -11.22
N ARG A 83 -11.60 -0.93 -10.76
CA ARG A 83 -12.83 -0.79 -9.98
C ARG A 83 -14.06 -1.17 -10.78
N ASP A 84 -14.15 -0.74 -12.04
CA ASP A 84 -15.23 -1.08 -12.97
C ASP A 84 -15.25 -2.58 -13.30
N ARG A 85 -14.09 -3.23 -13.26
CA ARG A 85 -13.94 -4.69 -13.37
C ARG A 85 -14.19 -5.45 -12.06
N GLY A 86 -14.56 -4.74 -10.99
CA GLY A 86 -14.98 -5.32 -9.71
C GLY A 86 -13.89 -5.45 -8.66
N LEU A 87 -12.66 -4.99 -8.90
CA LEU A 87 -11.63 -4.94 -7.87
C LEU A 87 -11.81 -3.69 -7.02
N LYS A 88 -12.30 -3.88 -5.79
CA LYS A 88 -12.54 -2.80 -4.82
C LYS A 88 -11.85 -3.12 -3.50
N LEU A 89 -11.22 -2.12 -2.90
CA LEU A 89 -10.70 -2.23 -1.54
C LEU A 89 -11.76 -1.71 -0.58
N MET A 90 -12.31 -2.63 0.22
CA MET A 90 -13.35 -2.33 1.21
C MET A 90 -12.74 -2.41 2.59
N VAL A 91 -12.81 -1.32 3.36
CA VAL A 91 -12.31 -1.34 4.74
C VAL A 91 -13.35 -1.94 5.68
N THR A 92 -12.90 -2.72 6.65
CA THR A 92 -13.81 -3.37 7.61
C THR A 92 -13.27 -3.30 9.02
N THR A 93 -14.15 -3.10 10.00
CA THR A 93 -13.72 -3.23 11.41
C THR A 93 -13.39 -4.69 11.74
N PRO A 94 -12.37 -4.95 12.57
CA PRO A 94 -12.08 -6.30 13.04
C PRO A 94 -13.28 -6.95 13.73
N LYS A 95 -13.41 -8.27 13.60
CA LYS A 95 -14.54 -9.03 14.13
C LYS A 95 -14.74 -8.75 15.63
N GLY A 96 -15.93 -8.28 15.98
CA GLY A 96 -16.30 -8.00 17.38
C GLY A 96 -15.88 -6.62 17.89
N LEU A 97 -15.12 -5.83 17.13
CA LEU A 97 -14.71 -4.48 17.53
C LEU A 97 -15.58 -3.41 16.86
N SER A 98 -15.70 -2.24 17.48
CA SER A 98 -16.37 -1.05 16.91
C SER A 98 -15.40 -0.12 16.17
N LYS A 99 -14.10 -0.37 16.31
CA LYS A 99 -13.01 0.40 15.74
C LYS A 99 -11.86 -0.53 15.34
N GLY A 100 -11.18 -0.20 14.25
CA GLY A 100 -9.90 -0.76 13.84
C GLY A 100 -8.91 0.35 13.48
N ILE A 101 -7.63 0.10 13.71
CA ILE A 101 -6.54 0.95 13.20
C ILE A 101 -5.75 0.09 12.22
N GLU A 102 -5.62 0.56 11.00
CA GLU A 102 -4.90 -0.14 9.94
C GLU A 102 -3.92 0.81 9.27
N SER A 103 -3.02 0.27 8.47
CA SER A 103 -2.04 1.08 7.75
C SER A 103 -1.81 0.53 6.35
N ILE A 104 -1.70 1.42 5.38
CA ILE A 104 -1.13 1.09 4.08
C ILE A 104 0.35 1.41 4.11
N LEU A 105 1.19 0.39 3.92
CA LEU A 105 2.62 0.53 3.68
C LEU A 105 2.88 0.48 2.17
N ILE A 106 3.50 1.54 1.66
CA ILE A 106 3.91 1.66 0.27
C ILE A 106 5.42 1.60 0.22
N ILE A 107 5.95 0.78 -0.67
CA ILE A 107 7.38 0.65 -0.93
C ILE A 107 7.61 0.91 -2.42
N ALA A 108 8.38 1.96 -2.71
CA ALA A 108 8.88 2.25 -4.05
C ALA A 108 10.27 1.62 -4.20
N THR A 109 10.46 0.79 -5.23
CA THR A 109 11.72 0.07 -5.48
C THR A 109 12.24 0.35 -6.88
N LYS A 110 13.56 0.35 -7.04
CA LYS A 110 14.23 0.49 -8.35
C LYS A 110 13.95 -0.69 -9.29
N GLU A 111 13.90 -1.90 -8.74
CA GLU A 111 13.62 -3.14 -9.46
C GLU A 111 12.28 -3.72 -9.00
N ALA A 112 11.69 -4.61 -9.81
CA ALA A 112 10.42 -5.23 -9.47
C ALA A 112 10.59 -6.06 -8.18
N GLY A 113 9.87 -5.67 -7.13
CA GLY A 113 9.96 -6.32 -5.83
C GLY A 113 9.33 -7.72 -5.83
N HIS A 114 9.99 -8.68 -5.18
CA HIS A 114 9.48 -10.04 -4.95
C HIS A 114 9.18 -10.27 -3.47
N PHE A 115 8.39 -9.38 -2.87
CA PHE A 115 8.12 -9.40 -1.43
C PHE A 115 7.09 -10.44 -1.02
N LEU A 116 7.28 -11.11 0.13
CA LEU A 116 6.36 -12.07 0.72
C LEU A 116 5.97 -13.17 -0.27
N SER A 117 6.96 -13.69 -0.99
CA SER A 117 6.77 -14.70 -2.04
C SER A 117 6.79 -16.13 -1.49
N ASP A 118 7.23 -16.33 -0.25
CA ASP A 118 7.25 -17.63 0.40
C ASP A 118 5.83 -18.07 0.80
N THR A 119 5.27 -19.00 0.01
CA THR A 119 3.92 -19.54 0.21
C THR A 119 3.80 -20.45 1.44
N THR A 120 4.92 -20.80 2.10
CA THR A 120 4.89 -21.57 3.35
C THR A 120 4.48 -20.72 4.55
N ILE A 121 4.63 -19.39 4.45
CA ILE A 121 4.22 -18.43 5.48
C ILE A 121 2.73 -18.11 5.28
N GLN A 122 1.87 -18.64 6.14
CA GLN A 122 0.42 -18.44 6.03
C GLN A 122 -0.02 -17.02 6.40
N ASN A 123 0.62 -16.42 7.42
CA ASN A 123 0.28 -15.09 7.93
C ASN A 123 1.57 -14.26 8.03
N PRO A 124 2.04 -13.69 6.91
CA PRO A 124 3.24 -12.86 6.94
C PRO A 124 3.01 -11.62 7.81
N THR A 125 4.05 -11.21 8.51
CA THR A 125 4.03 -10.06 9.41
C THR A 125 4.87 -8.91 8.88
N ILE A 126 4.74 -7.74 9.48
CA ILE A 126 5.61 -6.60 9.16
C ILE A 126 7.09 -6.95 9.36
N THR A 127 7.41 -7.79 10.34
CA THR A 127 8.78 -8.24 10.59
C THR A 127 9.33 -9.06 9.42
N ASP A 128 8.51 -9.92 8.81
CA ASP A 128 8.91 -10.71 7.63
C ASP A 128 9.22 -9.81 6.44
N LEU A 129 8.35 -8.83 6.17
CA LEU A 129 8.54 -7.86 5.09
C LEU A 129 9.78 -6.98 5.32
N MET A 130 9.98 -6.51 6.56
CA MET A 130 11.14 -5.68 6.91
C MET A 130 12.46 -6.46 6.83
N ARG A 131 12.43 -7.77 7.12
CA ARG A 131 13.59 -8.65 6.89
C ARG A 131 13.95 -8.69 5.41
N GLU A 132 12.99 -8.94 4.51
CA GLU A 132 13.25 -8.96 3.06
C GLU A 132 13.75 -7.59 2.56
N LEU A 133 13.17 -6.48 3.05
CA LEU A 133 13.64 -5.13 2.73
C LEU A 133 15.09 -4.86 3.19
N SER A 134 15.50 -5.46 4.30
CA SER A 134 16.86 -5.28 4.85
C SER A 134 17.95 -5.91 3.97
N GLU A 135 17.57 -6.82 3.08
CA GLU A 135 18.46 -7.46 2.10
C GLU A 135 18.71 -6.58 0.88
N LEU A 136 17.84 -5.58 0.63
CA LEU A 136 17.98 -4.64 -0.48
C LEU A 136 18.98 -3.52 -0.14
N GLU A 137 19.65 -2.99 -1.15
CA GLU A 137 20.50 -1.81 -0.98
C GLU A 137 19.63 -0.61 -0.57
N GLN A 138 19.94 0.01 0.58
CA GLN A 138 19.14 1.10 1.16
C GLN A 138 18.94 2.32 0.24
N SER A 139 19.81 2.50 -0.77
CA SER A 139 19.72 3.58 -1.76
C SER A 139 18.68 3.31 -2.86
N THR A 140 18.21 2.07 -2.99
CA THR A 140 17.38 1.56 -4.11
C THR A 140 15.89 1.48 -3.80
N TRP A 141 15.48 1.85 -2.59
CA TRP A 141 14.08 1.83 -2.20
C TRP A 141 13.73 2.93 -1.20
N ALA A 142 12.44 3.22 -1.10
CA ALA A 142 11.87 4.10 -0.09
C ALA A 142 10.49 3.59 0.34
N GLU A 143 10.10 3.92 1.57
CA GLU A 143 8.79 3.57 2.11
C GLU A 143 7.99 4.79 2.55
N LYS A 144 6.67 4.62 2.57
CA LYS A 144 5.72 5.55 3.17
C LYS A 144 4.58 4.77 3.80
N ILE A 145 4.22 5.12 5.03
CA ILE A 145 3.10 4.54 5.74
C ILE A 145 1.98 5.58 5.83
N VAL A 146 0.75 5.16 5.53
CA VAL A 146 -0.48 5.93 5.73
C VAL A 146 -1.39 5.15 6.66
N GLY A 147 -1.50 5.59 7.91
CA GLY A 147 -2.41 5.00 8.90
C GLY A 147 -3.83 5.55 8.74
N TYR A 148 -4.83 4.72 9.00
CA TYR A 148 -6.24 5.10 8.97
C TYR A 148 -7.05 4.39 10.05
N GLU A 149 -8.21 4.95 10.36
CA GLU A 149 -9.16 4.39 11.31
C GLU A 149 -10.43 3.93 10.61
N VAL A 150 -10.95 2.77 10.99
CA VAL A 150 -12.25 2.27 10.53
C VAL A 150 -13.20 2.22 11.72
N ARG A 151 -14.43 2.72 11.56
CA ARG A 151 -15.49 2.73 12.57
C ARG A 151 -16.75 2.03 12.06
N LYS A 152 -17.58 1.53 12.98
CA LYS A 152 -18.93 1.05 12.67
C LYS A 152 -19.93 2.19 12.51
#